data_AF-A0A9X6VCI0-F1
#
_entry.id   AF-A0A9X6VCI0-F1
#
_cell.length_a   1.000
_cell.length_b   1.000
_cell.length_c   1.000
_cell.angle_alpha   90.00
_cell.angle_beta   90.00
_cell.angle_gamma   90.00
#
_symmetry.space_group_name_H-M   'P 1'
#
loop_
_entity.id
_entity.type
_entity.pdbx_description
1 polymer ?
#
loop_
_entity_poly.entity_id
_entity_poly.type
_entity_poly.pdbx_seq_one_letter_code
_entity_poly.pdbx_strand_id
1 'polypeptide(L)'
;MLVDLKALKKRRNKMRIGKGMYLAKSGFEFNFHFLLKICGVQVIDKYEPIVDTEERYVSYNGVCDNPQQILEYIPELETSKEKYVVALTRVRKVNQSLWGGWRWSKWGKYIGTQKSTAEYLYDEDYIDEIYCYRIFKVK
;
A
#
# COMPACT_ATOMS: atom_id res chain seq x y z
N MET A 1 0.47 -13.83 7.51
CA MET A 1 1.38 -13.08 8.37
C MET A 1 2.32 -12.23 7.52
N LEU A 2 2.56 -11.01 7.98
CA LEU A 2 3.50 -10.08 7.37
C LEU A 2 4.93 -10.57 7.61
N VAL A 3 5.75 -10.50 6.56
CA VAL A 3 7.13 -10.97 6.62
C VAL A 3 8.13 -9.91 6.19
N ASP A 4 9.24 -9.86 6.92
CA ASP A 4 10.38 -9.03 6.53
C ASP A 4 11.16 -9.70 5.39
N LEU A 5 11.39 -8.98 4.30
CA LEU A 5 12.13 -9.44 3.14
C LEU A 5 13.62 -9.25 3.38
N LYS A 6 14.33 -10.35 3.61
CA LYS A 6 15.80 -10.36 3.68
C LYS A 6 16.44 -9.83 2.39
N ALA A 7 15.81 -10.06 1.24
CA ALA A 7 16.26 -9.55 -0.06
C ALA A 7 16.31 -8.01 -0.10
N LEU A 8 15.49 -7.34 0.72
CA LEU A 8 15.50 -5.89 0.86
C LEU A 8 16.44 -5.41 1.96
N LYS A 9 17.24 -6.23 2.65
CA LYS A 9 18.03 -5.87 3.85
C LYS A 9 18.86 -4.57 3.70
N LYS A 10 19.55 -4.37 2.56
CA LYS A 10 20.31 -3.14 2.30
C LYS A 10 19.43 -1.88 2.12
N ARG A 11 18.19 -2.08 1.67
CA ARG A 11 17.15 -1.04 1.50
C ARG A 11 16.19 -0.97 2.70
N ARG A 12 16.16 -2.00 3.56
CA ARG A 12 15.19 -2.22 4.64
C ARG A 12 15.14 -1.01 5.55
N ASN A 13 16.30 -0.50 5.96
CA ASN A 13 16.36 0.63 6.88
C ASN A 13 15.88 1.95 6.26
N LYS A 14 15.81 2.06 4.93
CA LYS A 14 15.41 3.30 4.24
C LYS A 14 13.94 3.33 3.82
N MET A 15 13.30 2.16 3.78
CA MET A 15 11.95 1.97 3.23
C MET A 15 10.98 1.26 4.20
N ARG A 16 11.48 0.43 5.12
CA ARG A 16 10.61 -0.32 6.03
C ARG A 16 10.02 0.63 7.07
N ILE A 17 8.70 0.62 7.17
CA ILE A 17 7.93 1.41 8.13
C ILE A 17 7.26 0.55 9.21
N GLY A 18 7.23 -0.77 9.01
CA GLY A 18 6.69 -1.75 9.94
C GLY A 18 7.08 -3.17 9.51
N LYS A 19 6.71 -4.18 10.31
CA LYS A 19 6.96 -5.59 9.95
C LYS A 19 6.30 -5.90 8.62
N GLY A 20 7.09 -6.29 7.62
CA GLY A 20 6.59 -6.56 6.26
C GLY A 20 5.94 -5.39 5.53
N MET A 21 6.07 -4.15 6.02
CA MET A 21 5.49 -2.95 5.40
C MET A 21 6.59 -2.01 4.90
N TYR A 22 6.49 -1.61 3.63
CA TYR A 22 7.54 -0.86 2.94
C TYR A 22 6.98 0.35 2.21
N LEU A 23 7.53 1.52 2.50
CA LEU A 23 7.33 2.74 1.73
C LEU A 23 8.18 2.71 0.46
N ALA A 24 7.53 2.62 -0.70
CA ALA A 24 8.14 2.74 -2.01
C ALA A 24 8.77 4.14 -2.17
N LYS A 25 9.97 4.18 -2.76
CA LYS A 25 10.73 5.40 -3.05
C LYS A 25 11.44 5.26 -4.40
N SER A 26 11.89 6.38 -4.98
CA SER A 26 12.85 6.42 -6.10
C SER A 26 12.44 5.59 -7.33
N GLY A 27 11.26 5.87 -7.90
CA GLY A 27 10.81 5.26 -9.16
C GLY A 27 10.11 3.90 -9.01
N PHE A 28 10.00 3.37 -7.79
CA PHE A 28 9.17 2.19 -7.49
C PHE A 28 7.79 2.54 -6.93
N GLU A 29 7.47 3.83 -6.86
CA GLU A 29 6.13 4.32 -6.54
C GLU A 29 5.14 3.72 -7.53
N PHE A 30 4.06 3.13 -6.99
CA PHE A 30 3.07 2.34 -7.73
C PHE A 30 3.61 1.11 -8.50
N ASN A 31 4.92 0.85 -8.43
CA ASN A 31 5.66 -0.13 -9.22
C ASN A 31 6.48 -1.09 -8.35
N PHE A 32 6.12 -1.23 -7.07
CA PHE A 32 6.87 -2.02 -6.09
C PHE A 32 7.06 -3.50 -6.49
N HIS A 33 6.14 -4.06 -7.28
CA HIS A 33 6.30 -5.40 -7.83
C HIS A 33 7.60 -5.56 -8.64
N PHE A 34 8.04 -4.55 -9.39
CA PHE A 34 9.29 -4.59 -10.13
C PHE A 34 10.49 -4.66 -9.18
N LEU A 35 10.46 -3.92 -8.07
CA LEU A 35 11.48 -4.02 -7.04
C LEU A 35 11.56 -5.43 -6.45
N LEU A 36 10.41 -6.03 -6.14
CA LEU A 36 10.33 -7.41 -5.66
C LEU A 36 10.98 -8.38 -6.65
N LYS A 37 10.66 -8.24 -7.95
CA LYS A 37 11.24 -9.05 -9.03
C LYS A 37 12.77 -8.87 -9.13
N ILE A 38 13.27 -7.64 -9.12
CA ILE A 38 14.71 -7.33 -9.17
C ILE A 38 15.44 -7.93 -7.96
N CYS A 39 14.79 -7.98 -6.81
CA CYS A 39 15.36 -8.54 -5.58
C CYS A 39 15.19 -10.07 -5.48
N GLY A 40 14.66 -10.73 -6.50
CA GLY A 40 14.44 -12.19 -6.49
C GLY A 40 13.35 -12.64 -5.52
N VAL A 41 12.42 -11.76 -5.14
CA VAL A 41 11.27 -12.15 -4.31
C VAL A 41 10.19 -12.75 -5.21
N GLN A 42 9.84 -14.01 -4.95
CA GLN A 42 8.77 -14.69 -5.66
C GLN A 42 7.41 -14.20 -5.16
N VAL A 43 6.72 -13.44 -6.00
CA VAL A 43 5.31 -13.03 -5.78
C VAL A 43 4.42 -14.15 -6.30
N ILE A 44 3.59 -14.72 -5.42
CA ILE A 44 2.68 -15.83 -5.74
C ILE A 44 1.46 -15.28 -6.46
N ASP A 45 0.89 -14.19 -5.94
CA ASP A 45 -0.24 -13.52 -6.57
C ASP A 45 -0.11 -12.00 -6.54
N LYS A 46 -0.51 -11.36 -7.64
CA LYS A 46 -0.49 -9.91 -7.83
C LYS A 46 -1.86 -9.26 -7.63
N TYR A 47 -2.95 -10.01 -7.75
CA TYR A 47 -4.32 -9.51 -7.90
C TYR A 47 -5.39 -10.33 -7.15
N GLU A 48 -5.01 -11.42 -6.47
CA GLU A 48 -5.96 -12.16 -5.65
C GLU A 48 -6.42 -11.35 -4.42
N PRO A 49 -7.73 -11.31 -4.16
CA PRO A 49 -8.25 -10.71 -2.93
C PRO A 49 -7.82 -11.54 -1.71
N ILE A 50 -7.65 -10.85 -0.59
CA ILE A 50 -7.39 -11.50 0.69
C ILE A 50 -8.75 -11.92 1.26
N VAL A 51 -8.83 -13.12 1.82
CA VAL A 51 -10.04 -13.59 2.50
C VAL A 51 -9.93 -13.22 3.97
N ASP A 52 -10.89 -12.44 4.47
CA ASP A 52 -10.98 -12.09 5.90
C ASP A 52 -11.59 -13.23 6.73
N THR A 53 -11.70 -13.05 8.05
CA THR A 53 -12.29 -14.06 8.95
C THR A 53 -13.76 -14.39 8.68
N GLU A 54 -14.46 -13.54 7.94
CA GLU A 54 -15.87 -13.70 7.55
C GLU A 54 -16.01 -14.17 6.09
N GLU A 55 -14.93 -14.68 5.48
CA GLU A 55 -14.85 -15.07 4.08
C GLU A 55 -15.12 -13.93 3.08
N ARG A 56 -15.02 -12.67 3.51
CA ARG A 56 -15.20 -11.52 2.62
C ARG A 56 -13.94 -11.27 1.83
N TYR A 57 -14.16 -10.91 0.57
CA TYR A 57 -13.11 -10.48 -0.32
C TYR A 57 -12.61 -9.08 0.05
N VAL A 58 -11.35 -9.01 0.45
CA VAL A 58 -10.67 -7.75 0.73
C VAL A 58 -9.75 -7.39 -0.42
N SER A 59 -9.91 -6.17 -0.92
CA SER A 59 -9.09 -5.63 -2.00
C SER A 59 -7.60 -5.63 -1.61
N TYR A 60 -6.75 -6.16 -2.49
CA TYR A 60 -5.29 -6.17 -2.32
C TYR A 60 -4.67 -4.77 -2.52
N ASN A 61 -5.44 -3.77 -2.97
CA ASN A 61 -5.02 -2.38 -3.09
C ASN A 61 -6.09 -1.41 -2.60
N GLY A 62 -5.65 -0.23 -2.17
CA GLY A 62 -6.54 0.81 -1.69
C GLY A 62 -5.79 2.05 -1.22
N VAL A 63 -6.49 2.91 -0.48
CA VAL A 63 -6.02 4.20 0.00
C VAL A 63 -6.28 4.33 1.50
N CYS A 64 -5.33 4.86 2.24
CA CYS A 64 -5.43 5.09 3.68
C CYS A 64 -4.75 6.41 4.07
N ASP A 65 -5.07 6.94 5.25
CA ASP A 65 -4.45 8.15 5.79
C ASP A 65 -3.10 7.84 6.41
N ASN A 66 -3.03 6.67 7.05
CA ASN A 66 -1.83 6.19 7.67
C ASN A 66 -1.67 4.67 7.48
N PRO A 67 -0.43 4.16 7.48
CA PRO A 67 -0.17 2.74 7.26
C PRO A 67 -0.84 1.80 8.28
N GLN A 68 -1.04 2.25 9.53
CA GLN A 68 -1.57 1.40 10.60
C GLN A 68 -3.02 0.96 10.33
N GLN A 69 -3.81 1.81 9.67
CA GLN A 69 -5.18 1.51 9.24
C GLN A 69 -5.29 0.25 8.38
N ILE A 70 -4.22 -0.15 7.67
CA ILE A 70 -4.21 -1.38 6.87
C ILE A 70 -4.33 -2.62 7.77
N LEU A 71 -3.69 -2.60 8.94
CA LEU A 71 -3.74 -3.71 9.89
C LEU A 71 -5.05 -3.71 10.70
N GLU A 72 -5.64 -2.53 10.92
CA GLU A 72 -6.98 -2.41 11.50
C GLU A 72 -8.05 -2.93 10.54
N TYR A 73 -7.88 -2.65 9.24
CA TYR A 73 -8.81 -3.09 8.20
C TYR A 73 -8.63 -4.56 7.79
N ILE A 74 -7.41 -5.11 7.90
CA ILE A 74 -7.06 -6.47 7.49
C ILE A 74 -6.14 -7.13 8.55
N PRO A 75 -6.67 -7.41 9.75
CA PRO A 75 -5.88 -7.98 10.85
C PRO A 75 -5.27 -9.37 10.51
N GLU A 76 -5.85 -10.10 9.54
CA GLU A 76 -5.35 -11.39 9.04
C GLU A 76 -3.95 -11.28 8.43
N LEU A 77 -3.55 -10.07 8.01
CA LEU A 77 -2.17 -9.83 7.59
C LEU A 77 -1.18 -10.21 8.68
N GLU A 78 -1.52 -10.11 9.96
CA GLU A 78 -0.62 -10.45 11.06
C GLU A 78 -0.60 -11.95 11.38
N THR A 79 -1.75 -12.62 11.25
CA THR A 79 -1.96 -13.99 11.76
C THR A 79 -2.02 -15.07 10.69
N SER A 80 -2.23 -14.71 9.42
CA SER A 80 -2.42 -15.68 8.33
C SER A 80 -1.23 -16.65 8.18
N LYS A 81 -1.51 -17.90 7.79
CA LYS A 81 -0.47 -18.90 7.45
C LYS A 81 0.33 -18.49 6.21
N GLU A 82 -0.30 -17.73 5.32
CA GLU A 82 0.32 -17.23 4.10
C GLU A 82 1.23 -16.03 4.40
N LYS A 83 2.25 -15.83 3.57
CA LYS A 83 3.20 -14.72 3.78
C LYS A 83 2.83 -13.53 2.92
N TYR A 84 2.77 -12.35 3.54
CA TYR A 84 2.44 -11.11 2.86
C TYR A 84 3.48 -10.03 3.07
N VAL A 85 3.52 -9.10 2.12
CA VAL A 85 4.18 -7.80 2.27
C VAL A 85 3.26 -6.70 1.78
N VAL A 86 3.34 -5.54 2.43
CA VAL A 86 2.60 -4.33 2.03
C VAL A 86 3.58 -3.33 1.44
N ALA A 87 3.29 -2.88 0.23
CA ALA A 87 3.92 -1.74 -0.38
C ALA A 87 3.02 -0.51 -0.23
N LEU A 88 3.61 0.60 0.17
CA LEU A 88 2.91 1.87 0.29
C LEU A 88 3.57 2.91 -0.62
N THR A 89 2.79 3.74 -1.26
CA THR A 89 3.25 4.93 -1.98
C THR A 89 2.63 6.13 -1.31
N ARG A 90 3.48 7.03 -0.78
CA ARG A 90 3.06 8.28 -0.16
C ARG A 90 2.72 9.27 -1.27
N VAL A 91 1.51 9.80 -1.25
CA VAL A 91 1.05 10.79 -2.22
C VAL A 91 0.82 12.09 -1.46
N ARG A 92 1.55 13.13 -1.83
CA ARG A 92 1.46 14.45 -1.20
C ARG A 92 0.80 15.43 -2.14
N LYS A 93 -0.16 16.21 -1.63
CA LYS A 93 -0.85 17.30 -2.33
C LYS A 93 0.13 18.25 -3.02
N VAL A 94 1.16 18.67 -2.29
CA VAL A 94 2.22 19.59 -2.79
C VAL A 94 3.00 19.05 -4.01
N ASN A 95 2.95 17.73 -4.26
CA ASN A 95 3.61 17.10 -5.40
C ASN A 95 2.63 16.80 -6.55
N GLN A 96 1.35 17.15 -6.43
CA GLN A 96 0.34 16.86 -7.44
C GLN A 96 0.25 17.98 -8.47
N SER A 97 0.00 17.60 -9.71
CA SER A 97 -0.26 18.55 -10.81
C SER A 97 -1.67 19.13 -10.71
N LEU A 98 -1.76 20.43 -11.01
CA LEU A 98 -3.00 21.18 -11.23
C LEU A 98 -3.91 20.57 -12.31
N TRP A 99 -3.34 19.87 -13.31
CA TRP A 99 -4.06 19.46 -14.53
C TRP A 99 -4.18 17.94 -14.70
N GLY A 100 -4.03 17.16 -13.63
CA GLY A 100 -4.18 15.70 -13.72
C GLY A 100 -3.31 14.89 -12.78
N GLY A 101 -3.24 15.28 -11.51
CA GLY A 101 -2.57 14.52 -10.46
C GLY A 101 -3.36 13.27 -10.02
N TRP A 102 -3.04 12.80 -8.81
CA TRP A 102 -3.75 11.72 -8.16
C TRP A 102 -5.24 12.06 -7.92
N ARG A 103 -6.13 11.08 -8.14
CA ARG A 103 -7.58 11.23 -8.00
C ARG A 103 -8.27 10.04 -7.34
N TRP A 104 -9.26 10.28 -6.49
CA TRP A 104 -9.87 9.27 -5.62
C TRP A 104 -10.47 8.08 -6.37
N SER A 105 -11.18 8.31 -7.47
CA SER A 105 -11.91 7.27 -8.21
C SER A 105 -11.03 6.18 -8.85
N LYS A 106 -9.70 6.28 -8.80
CA LYS A 106 -8.77 5.36 -9.50
C LYS A 106 -8.03 4.36 -8.63
N TRP A 107 -7.93 4.57 -7.31
CA TRP A 107 -6.92 3.88 -6.50
C TRP A 107 -7.49 2.82 -5.54
N GLY A 108 -8.74 2.42 -5.75
CA GLY A 108 -9.41 1.41 -4.95
C GLY A 108 -10.12 2.00 -3.74
N LYS A 109 -10.52 1.11 -2.81
CA LYS A 109 -11.27 1.50 -1.62
C LYS A 109 -10.43 2.42 -0.73
N TYR A 110 -11.04 3.50 -0.28
CA TYR A 110 -10.49 4.32 0.78
C TYR A 110 -10.93 3.78 2.14
N ILE A 111 -9.95 3.53 3.02
CA ILE A 111 -10.13 2.97 4.37
C ILE A 111 -9.70 3.95 5.46
N GLY A 112 -9.41 5.20 5.09
CA GLY A 112 -9.11 6.27 6.02
C GLY A 112 -10.38 6.89 6.63
N THR A 113 -10.16 7.89 7.47
CA THR A 113 -11.17 8.64 8.23
C THR A 113 -11.23 10.11 7.82
N GLN A 114 -10.25 10.64 7.07
CA GLN A 114 -10.36 11.98 6.49
C GLN A 114 -11.56 12.07 5.54
N LYS A 115 -12.19 13.23 5.46
CA LYS A 115 -13.33 13.48 4.57
C LYS A 115 -12.86 14.17 3.30
N SER A 116 -12.87 13.43 2.19
CA SER A 116 -12.62 13.97 0.85
C SER A 116 -13.73 14.93 0.43
N THR A 117 -13.33 16.02 -0.22
CA THR A 117 -14.19 17.09 -0.72
C THR A 117 -14.06 17.32 -2.22
N ALA A 118 -13.03 16.74 -2.86
CA ALA A 118 -12.75 16.91 -4.27
C ALA A 118 -12.30 15.59 -4.90
N GLU A 119 -12.36 15.47 -6.24
CA GLU A 119 -11.90 14.27 -6.94
C GLU A 119 -10.37 14.18 -6.99
N TYR A 120 -9.66 15.29 -7.10
CA TYR A 120 -8.19 15.34 -7.14
C TYR A 120 -7.62 15.73 -5.78
N LEU A 121 -6.52 15.11 -5.37
CA LEU A 121 -5.83 15.47 -4.12
C LEU A 121 -5.30 16.91 -4.16
N TYR A 122 -4.98 17.44 -5.34
CA TYR A 122 -4.59 18.84 -5.49
C TYR A 122 -5.70 19.80 -5.01
N ASP A 123 -6.95 19.44 -5.23
CA ASP A 123 -8.12 20.27 -4.95
C ASP A 123 -8.68 20.05 -3.53
N GLU A 124 -8.11 19.14 -2.74
CA GLU A 124 -8.60 18.84 -1.38
C GLU A 124 -8.26 19.95 -0.39
N ASP A 125 -9.23 20.47 0.35
CA ASP A 125 -8.99 21.60 1.27
C ASP A 125 -8.12 21.23 2.48
N TYR A 126 -8.33 20.03 3.04
CA TYR A 126 -7.77 19.62 4.34
C TYR A 126 -6.90 18.37 4.30
N ILE A 127 -6.73 17.76 3.12
CA ILE A 127 -5.98 16.51 2.94
C ILE A 127 -4.68 16.83 2.21
N ASP A 128 -3.58 16.87 2.96
CA ASP A 128 -2.25 17.13 2.38
C ASP A 128 -1.56 15.85 1.91
N GLU A 129 -1.99 14.70 2.42
CA GLU A 129 -1.29 13.45 2.23
C GLU A 129 -2.18 12.23 2.42
N ILE A 130 -1.95 11.24 1.57
CA ILE A 130 -2.53 9.89 1.65
C ILE A 130 -1.47 8.84 1.30
N TYR A 131 -1.78 7.58 1.61
CA TYR A 131 -0.96 6.43 1.23
C TYR A 131 -1.79 5.48 0.37
N CYS A 132 -1.32 5.24 -0.85
CA CYS A 132 -1.81 4.13 -1.65
C CYS A 132 -1.08 2.87 -1.23
N TYR A 133 -1.82 1.83 -0.86
CA TYR A 133 -1.24 0.55 -0.50
C TYR A 133 -1.51 -0.52 -1.54
N ARG A 134 -0.60 -1.50 -1.59
CA ARG A 134 -0.78 -2.75 -2.30
C ARG A 134 -0.17 -3.90 -1.51
N ILE A 135 -0.89 -5.01 -1.45
CA ILE A 135 -0.52 -6.20 -0.70
C ILE A 135 -0.08 -7.26 -1.70
N PHE A 136 1.02 -7.95 -1.39
CA PHE A 136 1.57 -9.01 -2.22
C PHE A 136 1.70 -10.28 -1.39
N LYS A 137 1.15 -11.39 -1.90
CA LYS A 137 1.44 -12.73 -1.40
C LYS A 137 2.80 -13.17 -1.92
N VAL A 138 3.69 -13.61 -1.03
CA VAL A 138 5.09 -13.97 -1.36
C VAL A 138 5.44 -15.37 -0.86
N LYS A 139 6.46 -16.01 -1.48
CA LYS A 139 6.97 -17.31 -1.06
C LYS A 139 8.14 -17.20 -0.07
#